data_AF-A0A6P8Y8C2-F1
#
_entry.id   AF-A0A6P8Y8C2-F1
#
_cell.length_a   1.000
_cell.length_b   1.000
_cell.length_c   1.000
_cell.angle_alpha   90.00
_cell.angle_beta   90.00
_cell.angle_gamma   90.00
#
_symmetry.space_group_name_H-M   'P 1'
#
loop_
_entity.id
_entity.type
_entity.pdbx_description
1 polymer ?
#
loop_
_entity_poly.entity_id
_entity_poly.type
_entity_poly.pdbx_seq_one_letter_code
_entity_poly.pdbx_strand_id
1 'polypeptide(L)'
;MESDSEGEKEIAERDFDKVRKDLSTQGFREGAEKGHEAAFQSGFDSGYAQGFQTAFTLGKFNGIIETLKVKADSLSLDSLELETCRIADTRHGLCSICSGNSSCSCKTPKDTATLSKNQKEFTDKFVEEQKSKCNPIFEKAGLRSLLED
;
A
#
# COMPACT_ATOMS: atom_id res chain seq x y z
N MET A 1 -54.46 31.55 -34.07
CA MET A 1 -53.02 31.73 -33.80
C MET A 1 -52.62 31.24 -32.40
N GLU A 2 -53.51 30.63 -31.61
CA GLU A 2 -53.16 30.05 -30.30
C GLU A 2 -52.57 28.63 -30.35
N SER A 3 -52.82 27.85 -31.41
CA SER A 3 -52.41 26.44 -31.49
C SER A 3 -50.90 26.20 -31.60
N ASP A 4 -50.13 27.15 -32.16
CA ASP A 4 -48.67 27.04 -32.29
C ASP A 4 -47.96 27.23 -30.93
N SER A 5 -48.50 28.11 -30.08
CA SER A 5 -47.89 28.46 -28.78
C SER A 5 -48.03 27.33 -27.75
N GLU A 6 -49.08 26.52 -27.82
CA GLU A 6 -49.28 25.39 -26.91
C GLU A 6 -48.33 24.22 -27.25
N GLY A 7 -48.11 23.94 -28.53
CA GLY A 7 -47.16 22.91 -28.97
C GLY A 7 -45.71 23.23 -28.61
N GLU A 8 -45.30 24.51 -28.69
CA GLU A 8 -43.97 24.94 -28.27
C GLU A 8 -43.73 24.77 -26.77
N LYS A 9 -44.74 25.03 -25.93
CA LYS A 9 -44.66 24.83 -24.47
C LYS A 9 -44.53 23.35 -24.11
N GLU A 10 -45.28 22.48 -24.76
CA GLU A 10 -45.25 21.04 -24.50
C GLU A 10 -43.92 20.39 -24.97
N ILE A 11 -43.28 20.93 -26.01
CA ILE A 11 -41.93 20.52 -26.42
C ILE A 11 -40.90 21.00 -25.38
N ALA A 12 -41.00 22.26 -24.94
CA ALA A 12 -40.09 22.83 -23.96
C ALA A 12 -40.15 22.09 -22.60
N GLU A 13 -41.34 21.71 -22.14
CA GLU A 13 -41.52 20.91 -20.91
C GLU A 13 -40.89 19.52 -21.03
N ARG A 14 -41.09 18.83 -22.16
CA ARG A 14 -40.47 17.52 -22.40
C ARG A 14 -38.95 17.58 -22.47
N ASP A 15 -38.40 18.61 -23.12
CA ASP A 15 -36.95 18.81 -23.19
C ASP A 15 -36.38 19.15 -21.82
N PHE A 16 -37.08 19.97 -21.04
CA PHE A 16 -36.68 20.28 -19.67
C PHE A 16 -36.69 19.04 -18.77
N ASP A 17 -37.72 18.21 -18.85
CA ASP A 17 -37.81 16.96 -18.08
C ASP A 17 -36.72 15.96 -18.48
N LYS A 18 -36.40 15.88 -19.77
CA LYS A 18 -35.30 15.05 -20.26
C LYS A 18 -33.96 15.53 -19.72
N VAL A 19 -33.66 16.82 -19.85
CA VAL A 19 -32.43 17.42 -19.30
C VAL A 19 -32.35 17.21 -17.79
N ARG A 20 -33.45 17.40 -17.06
CA ARG A 20 -33.52 17.18 -15.62
C ARG A 20 -33.21 15.74 -15.24
N LYS A 21 -33.77 14.77 -15.95
CA LYS A 21 -33.54 13.33 -15.71
C LYS A 21 -32.11 12.93 -16.02
N ASP A 22 -31.55 13.44 -17.12
CA ASP A 22 -30.17 13.17 -17.52
C ASP A 22 -29.21 13.75 -16.48
N LEU A 23 -29.40 15.00 -16.06
CA LEU A 23 -28.61 15.64 -15.00
C LEU A 23 -28.71 14.88 -13.67
N SER A 24 -29.89 14.42 -13.28
CA SER A 24 -30.07 13.65 -12.04
C SER A 24 -29.34 12.31 -12.09
N THR A 25 -29.37 11.63 -13.23
CA THR A 25 -28.72 10.33 -13.41
C THR A 25 -27.21 10.48 -13.44
N GLN A 26 -26.73 11.50 -14.15
CA GLN A 26 -25.32 11.84 -14.21
C GLN A 26 -24.79 12.25 -12.83
N GLY A 27 -25.48 13.15 -12.13
CA GLY A 27 -25.08 13.57 -10.79
C GLY A 27 -25.02 12.42 -9.78
N PHE A 28 -25.94 11.46 -9.86
CA PHE A 28 -25.89 10.26 -9.02
C PHE A 28 -24.67 9.38 -9.35
N ARG A 29 -24.40 9.13 -10.63
CA ARG A 29 -23.24 8.32 -11.06
C ARG A 29 -21.93 8.97 -10.64
N GLU A 30 -21.77 10.27 -10.92
CA GLU A 30 -20.57 11.02 -10.54
C GLU A 30 -20.39 11.04 -9.01
N GLY A 31 -21.48 11.20 -8.25
CA GLY A 31 -21.44 11.15 -6.80
C GLY A 31 -21.00 9.78 -6.26
N ALA A 32 -21.55 8.69 -6.83
CA ALA A 32 -21.18 7.33 -6.46
C ALA A 32 -19.71 7.02 -6.79
N GLU A 33 -19.25 7.41 -7.99
CA GLU A 33 -17.86 7.24 -8.40
C GLU A 33 -16.89 8.04 -7.52
N LYS A 34 -17.18 9.32 -7.26
CA LYS A 34 -16.35 10.15 -6.37
C LYS A 34 -16.30 9.60 -4.95
N GLY A 35 -17.41 9.08 -4.44
CA GLY A 35 -17.46 8.46 -3.12
C GLY A 35 -16.62 7.17 -3.05
N HIS A 36 -16.71 6.33 -4.07
CA HIS A 36 -15.91 5.12 -4.18
C HIS A 36 -14.42 5.45 -4.28
N GLU A 37 -14.04 6.39 -5.15
CA GLU A 37 -12.66 6.79 -5.36
C GLU A 37 -12.05 7.39 -4.08
N ALA A 38 -12.77 8.26 -3.38
CA ALA A 38 -12.30 8.84 -2.12
C ALA A 38 -12.03 7.78 -1.04
N ALA A 39 -12.93 6.79 -0.91
CA ALA A 39 -12.75 5.70 0.03
C ALA A 39 -11.58 4.78 -0.36
N PHE A 40 -11.43 4.48 -1.66
CA PHE A 40 -10.34 3.67 -2.18
C PHE A 40 -8.98 4.35 -1.99
N GLN A 41 -8.87 5.63 -2.38
CA GLN A 41 -7.62 6.38 -2.31
C GLN A 41 -7.11 6.49 -0.88
N SER A 42 -7.99 6.74 0.10
CA SER A 42 -7.60 6.77 1.51
C SER A 42 -7.00 5.44 2.00
N GLY A 43 -7.57 4.31 1.58
CA GLY A 43 -7.03 2.99 1.88
C GLY A 43 -5.69 2.73 1.17
N PHE A 44 -5.60 3.12 -0.10
CA PHE A 44 -4.39 2.99 -0.90
C PHE A 44 -3.23 3.82 -0.33
N ASP A 45 -3.44 5.10 -0.04
CA ASP A 45 -2.40 6.00 0.49
C ASP A 45 -1.82 5.48 1.81
N SER A 46 -2.69 5.02 2.71
CA SER A 46 -2.28 4.44 4.00
C SER A 46 -1.47 3.16 3.81
N GLY A 47 -1.96 2.25 2.96
CA GLY A 47 -1.27 0.99 2.66
C GLY A 47 0.06 1.22 1.94
N TYR A 48 0.10 2.17 1.00
CA TYR A 48 1.30 2.54 0.25
C TYR A 48 2.36 3.13 1.18
N ALA A 49 2.00 4.08 2.04
CA ALA A 49 2.94 4.68 2.99
C ALA A 49 3.58 3.63 3.91
N GLN A 50 2.76 2.72 4.47
CA GLN A 50 3.24 1.65 5.35
C GLN A 50 4.10 0.62 4.62
N GLY A 51 3.63 0.17 3.44
CA GLY A 51 4.35 -0.76 2.60
C GLY A 51 5.69 -0.20 2.12
N PHE A 52 5.71 1.08 1.71
CA PHE A 52 6.92 1.77 1.28
C PHE A 52 7.93 1.90 2.42
N GLN A 53 7.50 2.38 3.59
CA GLN A 53 8.39 2.51 4.76
C GLN A 53 9.01 1.16 5.13
N THR A 54 8.21 0.10 5.17
CA THR A 54 8.69 -1.25 5.47
C THR A 54 9.66 -1.74 4.39
N ALA A 55 9.28 -1.66 3.12
CA ALA A 55 10.11 -2.10 2.00
C ALA A 55 11.45 -1.36 1.93
N PHE A 56 11.44 -0.06 2.23
CA PHE A 56 12.65 0.76 2.29
C PHE A 56 13.58 0.30 3.42
N THR A 57 13.05 0.10 4.63
CA THR A 57 13.83 -0.41 5.76
C THR A 57 14.44 -1.77 5.45
N LEU A 58 13.67 -2.72 4.94
CA LEU A 58 14.17 -4.05 4.55
C LEU A 58 15.19 -3.95 3.41
N GLY A 59 15.00 -3.00 2.49
CA GLY A 59 15.96 -2.69 1.43
C GLY A 59 17.30 -2.17 1.97
N LYS A 60 17.28 -1.30 2.99
CA LYS A 60 18.51 -0.85 3.69
C LYS A 60 19.28 -2.04 4.27
N PHE A 61 18.61 -3.00 4.93
CA PHE A 61 19.27 -4.22 5.43
C PHE A 61 20.00 -4.96 4.32
N ASN A 62 19.31 -5.24 3.21
CA ASN A 62 19.93 -5.93 2.07
C ASN A 62 21.10 -5.14 1.48
N GLY A 63 20.98 -3.82 1.36
CA GLY A 63 22.08 -2.97 0.87
C GLY A 63 23.32 -3.02 1.76
N ILE A 64 23.14 -3.00 3.08
CA ILE A 64 24.25 -3.16 4.04
C ILE A 64 24.88 -4.54 3.88
N ILE A 65 24.08 -5.60 3.81
CA ILE A 65 24.57 -6.98 3.66
C ILE A 65 25.38 -7.14 2.37
N GLU A 66 24.89 -6.63 1.23
CA GLU A 66 25.61 -6.69 -0.04
C GLU A 66 26.94 -5.92 0.03
N THR A 67 26.97 -4.78 0.74
CA THR A 67 28.22 -4.03 0.97
C THR A 67 29.19 -4.81 1.86
N LEU A 68 28.69 -5.49 2.90
CA LEU A 68 29.50 -6.30 3.79
C LEU A 68 30.06 -7.54 3.09
N LYS A 69 29.31 -8.16 2.17
CA LYS A 69 29.81 -9.28 1.34
C LYS A 69 31.07 -8.91 0.58
N VAL A 70 31.12 -7.71 0.00
CA VAL A 70 32.32 -7.21 -0.72
C VAL A 70 33.53 -7.06 0.21
N LYS A 71 33.30 -6.76 1.50
CA LYS A 71 34.35 -6.56 2.51
C LYS A 71 34.50 -7.73 3.47
N ALA A 72 33.90 -8.89 3.18
CA ALA A 72 33.78 -10.00 4.13
C ALA A 72 35.16 -10.47 4.63
N ASP A 73 36.12 -10.65 3.70
CA ASP A 73 37.48 -11.09 4.01
C ASP A 73 38.22 -10.09 4.93
N SER A 74 38.05 -8.79 4.69
CA SER A 74 38.70 -7.73 5.47
C SER A 74 38.14 -7.60 6.88
N LEU A 75 36.88 -7.99 7.08
CA LEU A 75 36.17 -7.90 8.35
C LEU A 75 36.05 -9.25 9.08
N SER A 76 36.63 -10.31 8.53
CA SER A 76 36.52 -11.68 9.05
C SER A 76 35.06 -12.09 9.29
N LEU A 77 34.17 -11.69 8.36
CA LEU A 77 32.75 -12.03 8.41
C LEU A 77 32.49 -13.35 7.69
N ASP A 78 31.62 -14.18 8.27
CA ASP A 78 31.19 -15.41 7.63
C ASP A 78 30.12 -15.10 6.56
N SER A 79 30.35 -15.60 5.33
CA SER A 79 29.41 -15.43 4.23
C SER A 79 28.07 -16.10 4.50
N LEU A 80 28.04 -17.17 5.31
CA LEU A 80 26.80 -17.86 5.65
C LEU A 80 25.97 -17.07 6.69
N GLU A 81 26.62 -16.43 7.65
CA GLU A 81 25.98 -15.47 8.58
C GLU A 81 25.32 -14.32 7.80
N LEU A 82 26.00 -13.76 6.78
CA LEU A 82 25.49 -12.66 5.95
C LEU A 82 24.25 -13.06 5.13
N GLU A 83 24.21 -14.27 4.56
CA GLU A 83 23.03 -14.74 3.81
C GLU A 83 21.83 -15.01 4.71
N THR A 84 22.06 -15.42 5.96
CA THR A 84 20.96 -15.64 6.94
C THR A 84 20.22 -14.33 7.27
N CYS A 85 20.92 -13.20 7.14
CA CYS A 85 20.36 -11.87 7.33
C CYS A 85 19.67 -11.30 6.09
N ARG A 86 19.83 -11.94 4.92
CA ARG A 86 19.27 -11.45 3.66
C ARG A 86 17.77 -11.69 3.62
N ILE A 87 17.02 -10.63 3.30
CA ILE A 87 15.57 -10.66 3.27
C ILE A 87 15.10 -10.85 1.83
N ALA A 88 14.35 -11.92 1.56
CA ALA A 88 13.74 -12.16 0.26
C ALA A 88 12.59 -11.17 0.00
N ASP A 89 12.46 -10.73 -1.27
CA ASP A 89 11.31 -9.96 -1.77
C ASP A 89 10.87 -8.74 -0.94
N THR A 90 11.84 -7.92 -0.53
CA THR A 90 11.61 -6.66 0.21
C THR A 90 10.63 -5.69 -0.46
N ARG A 91 10.51 -5.76 -1.80
CA ARG A 91 9.62 -4.92 -2.62
C ARG A 91 8.15 -5.02 -2.26
N HIS A 92 7.72 -6.12 -1.64
CA HIS A 92 6.33 -6.32 -1.25
C HIS A 92 6.02 -5.90 0.19
N GLY A 93 6.99 -5.32 0.91
CA GLY A 93 6.78 -4.79 2.27
C GLY A 93 6.23 -5.82 3.26
N LEU A 94 6.46 -7.12 3.01
CA LEU A 94 5.93 -8.24 3.79
C LEU A 94 4.41 -8.17 3.98
N CYS A 95 3.67 -7.90 2.90
CA CYS A 95 2.22 -7.87 2.91
C CYS A 95 1.61 -9.19 3.47
N SER A 96 0.98 -9.09 4.64
CA SER A 96 0.34 -10.22 5.33
C SER A 96 -0.99 -10.65 4.68
N ILE A 97 -1.54 -9.79 3.83
CA ILE A 97 -2.80 -10.03 3.12
C ILE A 97 -2.57 -10.96 1.92
N CYS A 98 -1.40 -10.87 1.27
CA CYS A 98 -1.09 -11.56 0.02
C CYS A 98 -0.33 -12.89 0.20
N SER A 99 -0.21 -13.40 1.42
CA SER A 99 0.62 -14.58 1.76
C SER A 99 0.16 -15.92 1.16
N GLY A 100 -0.90 -15.94 0.32
CA GLY A 100 -1.33 -17.13 -0.42
C GLY A 100 -1.97 -16.74 -1.75
N ASN A 101 -1.41 -17.26 -2.86
CA ASN A 101 -1.90 -17.22 -4.24
C ASN A 101 -3.05 -16.25 -4.54
N SER A 102 -2.73 -15.07 -5.09
CA SER A 102 -3.49 -14.14 -5.97
C SER A 102 -5.01 -13.92 -5.79
N SER A 103 -5.64 -14.55 -4.82
CA SER A 103 -7.06 -14.45 -4.49
C SER A 103 -7.13 -14.20 -2.99
N CYS A 104 -7.27 -12.93 -2.60
CA CYS A 104 -7.61 -12.60 -1.22
C CYS A 104 -8.94 -13.29 -0.91
N SER A 105 -8.91 -14.37 -0.13
CA SER A 105 -10.12 -15.08 0.32
C SER A 105 -10.77 -14.33 1.49
N CYS A 106 -10.70 -13.00 1.51
CA CYS A 106 -11.26 -12.16 2.54
C CYS A 106 -12.80 -12.26 2.49
N LYS A 107 -13.35 -13.29 3.16
CA LYS A 107 -14.80 -13.59 3.22
C LYS A 107 -15.61 -12.54 3.99
N THR A 108 -14.93 -11.66 4.74
CA THR A 108 -15.54 -10.59 5.50
C THR A 108 -14.86 -9.27 5.17
N PRO A 109 -15.63 -8.19 4.91
CA PRO A 109 -15.08 -6.85 4.83
C PRO A 109 -14.44 -6.55 6.19
N LYS A 110 -13.12 -6.37 6.20
CA LYS A 110 -12.42 -5.81 7.35
C LYS A 110 -12.30 -4.32 7.12
N ASP A 111 -12.48 -3.54 8.17
CA ASP A 111 -12.21 -2.11 8.09
C ASP A 111 -10.71 -1.87 7.80
N THR A 112 -10.43 -0.80 7.06
CA THR A 112 -9.08 -0.46 6.61
C THR A 112 -8.13 -0.17 7.77
N ALA A 113 -8.64 0.35 8.89
CA ALA A 113 -7.85 0.66 10.07
C ALA A 113 -7.34 -0.61 10.76
N THR A 114 -8.20 -1.63 10.93
CA THR A 114 -7.82 -2.93 11.48
C THR A 114 -6.81 -3.65 10.57
N LEU A 115 -7.01 -3.62 9.25
CA LEU A 115 -6.05 -4.19 8.30
C LEU A 115 -4.69 -3.53 8.41
N SER A 116 -4.66 -2.21 8.42
CA SER A 116 -3.45 -1.42 8.56
C SER A 116 -2.73 -1.70 9.88
N LYS A 117 -3.46 -1.75 11.00
CA LYS A 117 -2.89 -2.08 12.30
C LYS A 117 -2.25 -3.46 12.33
N ASN A 118 -2.97 -4.48 11.83
CA ASN A 118 -2.45 -5.85 11.79
C ASN A 118 -1.22 -5.95 10.89
N GLN A 119 -1.23 -5.27 9.73
CA GLN A 119 -0.07 -5.22 8.84
C GLN A 119 1.12 -4.60 9.56
N LYS A 120 0.92 -3.47 10.24
CA LYS A 120 1.98 -2.79 10.98
C LYS A 120 2.57 -3.66 12.10
N GLU A 121 1.72 -4.28 12.92
CA GLU A 121 2.18 -5.17 14.00
C GLU A 121 2.99 -6.36 13.45
N PHE A 122 2.54 -6.93 12.33
CA PHE A 122 3.25 -8.01 11.65
C PHE A 122 4.63 -7.55 11.13
N THR A 123 4.70 -6.39 10.46
CA THR A 123 5.95 -5.86 9.92
C THR A 123 6.93 -5.45 11.01
N ASP A 124 6.45 -4.79 12.07
CA ASP A 124 7.28 -4.33 13.18
C ASP A 124 7.92 -5.53 13.88
N LYS A 125 7.12 -6.58 14.15
CA LYS A 125 7.63 -7.82 14.74
C LYS A 125 8.71 -8.46 13.87
N PHE A 126 8.48 -8.56 12.56
CA PHE A 126 9.48 -9.13 11.65
C PHE A 126 10.77 -8.28 11.62
N VAL A 127 10.65 -6.96 11.53
CA VAL A 127 11.80 -6.05 11.51
C VAL A 127 12.63 -6.18 12.78
N GLU A 128 12.00 -6.25 13.96
CA GLU A 128 12.70 -6.44 15.24
C GLU A 128 13.36 -7.83 15.34
N GLU A 129 12.71 -8.88 14.83
CA GLU A 129 13.32 -10.20 14.72
C GLU A 129 14.55 -10.17 13.79
N GLN A 130 14.51 -9.44 12.68
CA GLN A 130 15.66 -9.30 11.78
C GLN A 130 16.78 -8.44 12.38
N LYS A 131 16.45 -7.34 13.05
CA LYS A 131 17.43 -6.54 13.80
C LYS A 131 18.16 -7.40 14.81
N SER A 132 17.45 -8.15 15.65
CA SER A 132 18.08 -8.98 16.68
C SER A 132 19.02 -10.04 16.09
N LYS A 133 18.66 -10.63 14.95
CA LYS A 133 19.50 -11.60 14.22
C LYS A 133 20.75 -10.97 13.61
N CYS A 134 20.64 -9.76 13.05
CA CYS A 134 21.72 -9.13 12.27
C CYS A 134 22.60 -8.16 13.07
N ASN A 135 22.14 -7.72 14.24
CA ASN A 135 22.91 -6.90 15.18
C ASN A 135 24.31 -7.43 15.48
N PRO A 136 24.55 -8.72 15.79
CA PRO A 136 25.92 -9.20 16.07
C PRO A 136 26.87 -9.03 14.87
N ILE A 137 26.36 -9.14 13.64
CA ILE A 137 27.15 -8.94 12.42
C ILE A 137 27.45 -7.46 12.23
N PHE A 138 26.46 -6.60 12.44
CA PHE A 138 26.63 -5.15 12.30
C PHE A 138 27.50 -4.54 13.40
N GLU A 139 27.50 -5.09 14.61
CA GLU A 139 28.42 -4.73 15.68
C GLU A 139 29.87 -5.09 15.31
N LYS A 140 30.12 -6.30 14.81
CA LYS A 140 31.44 -6.71 14.29
C LYS A 140 31.95 -5.77 13.19
N ALA A 141 31.03 -5.27 12.36
CA ALA A 141 31.35 -4.34 11.28
C ALA A 141 31.41 -2.86 11.69
N GLY A 142 31.06 -2.51 12.93
CA GLY A 142 31.01 -1.12 13.41
C GLY A 142 29.85 -0.29 12.83
N LEU A 143 28.77 -0.92 12.38
CA LEU A 143 27.65 -0.30 11.64
C LEU A 143 26.35 -0.19 12.45
N ARG A 144 26.40 -0.34 13.78
CA ARG A 144 25.22 -0.36 14.66
C ARG A 144 24.31 0.87 14.48
N SER A 145 24.88 2.04 14.23
CA SER A 145 24.13 3.30 14.10
C SER A 145 23.29 3.41 12.82
N LEU A 146 23.51 2.58 11.80
CA LEU A 146 22.78 2.66 10.52
C LEU A 146 21.36 2.08 10.58
N LEU A 147 21.00 1.46 11.71
CA LEU A 147 19.71 0.84 11.96
C LEU A 147 18.79 1.63 12.90
N GLU A 148 19.26 2.77 13.43
CA GLU A 148 18.56 3.56 14.47
C GLU A 148 17.77 4.77 13.93
N ASP A 149 17.64 4.91 12.59
CA ASP A 149 16.83 5.96 11.94
C ASP A 149 15.34 5.60 11.83
#